data_AF-A0A926KX48-F1
#
_entry.id   AF-A0A926KX48-F1
#
_cell.length_a   1.000
_cell.length_b   1.000
_cell.length_c   1.000
_cell.angle_alpha   90.00
_cell.angle_beta   90.00
_cell.angle_gamma   90.00
#
_symmetry.space_group_name_H-M   'P 1'
#
loop_
_entity.id
_entity.type
_entity.pdbx_description
1 polymer ?
#
loop_
_entity_poly.entity_id
_entity_poly.type
_entity_poly.pdbx_seq_one_letter_code
_entity_poly.pdbx_strand_id
1 'polypeptide(L)'
;VTRVAREVGTEGILGGQAHVPGVVGIWKDLSDNVNLMAKNLTVQVRNISQVAAAVANGDLTRTVTIEARGEVAQLAETFNTMVKTLSSFADQVTKVAREVGTDGILGGQAHVPGVA
;
A
#
# COMPACT_ATOMS: atom_id res chain seq x y z
N VAL A 1 1.79 -25.26 11.49
CA VAL A 1 2.13 -24.62 10.19
C VAL A 1 0.91 -24.52 9.26
N THR A 2 0.12 -25.60 9.11
CA THR A 2 -1.15 -25.63 8.36
C THR A 2 -2.11 -24.47 8.70
N ARG A 3 -2.20 -24.10 9.98
CA ARG A 3 -3.01 -22.96 10.43
C ARG A 3 -2.56 -21.63 9.82
N VAL A 4 -1.26 -21.34 9.79
CA VAL A 4 -0.72 -20.07 9.22
C VAL A 4 -0.97 -20.00 7.72
N ALA A 5 -0.76 -21.12 7.02
CA ALA A 5 -1.01 -21.19 5.59
C ALA A 5 -2.48 -20.86 5.27
N ARG A 6 -3.41 -21.35 6.09
CA ARG A 6 -4.84 -21.04 5.97
C ARG A 6 -5.15 -19.58 6.35
N GLU A 7 -4.75 -19.13 7.53
CA GLU A 7 -5.06 -17.78 8.04
C GLU A 7 -4.47 -16.68 7.14
N VAL A 8 -3.16 -16.73 6.89
CA VAL A 8 -2.46 -15.68 6.13
C VAL A 8 -2.66 -15.85 4.63
N GLY A 9 -2.59 -17.10 4.14
CA GLY A 9 -2.59 -17.39 2.71
C GLY A 9 -3.99 -17.52 2.08
N THR A 10 -5.01 -17.91 2.84
CA THR A 10 -6.37 -18.12 2.32
C THR A 10 -7.38 -17.14 2.89
N GLU A 11 -7.36 -16.92 4.20
CA GLU A 11 -8.35 -16.08 4.89
C GLU A 11 -7.92 -14.60 4.95
N GLY A 12 -6.68 -14.27 4.57
CA GLY A 12 -6.15 -12.91 4.61
C GLY A 12 -5.97 -12.35 6.03
N ILE A 13 -6.02 -13.20 7.05
CA ILE A 13 -5.81 -12.83 8.45
C ILE A 13 -4.31 -12.63 8.68
N LEU A 14 -3.87 -11.38 8.54
CA LEU A 14 -2.48 -11.00 8.67
C LEU A 14 -2.02 -11.02 10.13
N GLY A 15 -0.86 -11.64 10.38
CA GLY A 15 -0.22 -11.74 11.70
C GLY A 15 -0.25 -13.14 12.32
N GLY A 16 -0.85 -14.12 11.65
CA GLY A 16 -0.81 -15.52 12.06
C GLY A 16 0.63 -16.08 12.07
N GLN A 17 1.01 -16.75 13.16
CA GLN A 17 2.31 -17.42 13.30
C GLN A 17 2.14 -18.88 13.74
N ALA A 18 3.03 -19.73 13.26
CA ALA A 18 3.03 -21.16 13.52
C ALA A 18 3.79 -21.37 14.82
N HIS A 19 3.08 -21.85 15.83
CA HIS A 19 3.69 -22.39 17.03
C HIS A 19 3.62 -23.91 16.95
N VAL A 20 4.77 -24.57 16.94
CA VAL A 20 4.86 -26.03 16.97
C VAL A 20 5.72 -26.41 18.18
N PRO A 21 5.13 -26.95 19.25
CA PRO A 21 5.89 -27.38 20.43
C PRO A 21 6.82 -28.55 20.08
N GLY A 22 8.05 -28.54 20.61
CA GLY A 22 8.96 -29.69 20.55
C GLY A 22 9.61 -29.98 19.20
N VAL A 23 9.49 -29.11 18.18
CA VAL A 23 10.24 -29.28 16.93
C VAL A 23 11.70 -28.87 17.07
N VAL A 24 12.58 -29.71 16.52
CA VAL A 24 14.03 -29.52 16.49
C VAL A 24 14.57 -29.80 15.08
N GLY A 25 15.78 -29.34 14.79
CA GLY A 25 16.43 -29.51 13.49
C GLY A 25 15.64 -28.87 12.35
N ILE A 26 15.60 -29.53 11.19
CA ILE A 26 15.05 -28.99 9.93
C ILE A 26 13.60 -28.49 10.08
N TRP A 27 12.78 -29.13 10.91
CA TRP A 27 11.39 -28.72 11.14
C TRP A 27 11.25 -27.39 11.88
N LYS A 28 12.20 -27.09 12.77
CA LYS A 28 12.27 -25.80 13.44
C LYS A 28 12.67 -24.72 12.45
N ASP A 29 13.72 -24.96 11.67
CA ASP A 29 14.21 -24.00 10.68
C ASP A 29 13.15 -23.68 9.62
N LEU A 30 12.43 -24.69 9.14
CA LEU A 30 11.33 -24.50 8.20
C LEU A 30 10.18 -23.68 8.81
N SER A 31 9.81 -23.96 10.06
CA SER A 31 8.75 -23.22 10.75
C SER A 31 9.13 -21.77 10.99
N ASP A 32 10.39 -21.53 11.37
CA ASP A 32 10.92 -20.18 11.62
C ASP A 32 10.99 -19.38 10.29
N ASN A 33 11.39 -20.01 9.18
CA ASN A 33 11.38 -19.40 7.85
C ASN A 33 9.97 -19.04 7.35
N VAL A 34 9.00 -19.94 7.52
CA VAL A 34 7.60 -19.66 7.17
C VAL A 34 7.03 -18.52 8.00
N ASN A 35 7.35 -18.48 9.30
CA ASN A 35 6.93 -17.38 10.17
C ASN A 35 7.56 -16.05 9.78
N LEU A 36 8.84 -16.04 9.39
CA LEU A 36 9.52 -14.84 8.90
C LEU A 36 8.87 -14.32 7.61
N MET A 37 8.58 -15.21 6.65
CA MET A 37 7.87 -14.86 5.42
C MET A 37 6.49 -14.28 5.71
N ALA A 38 5.69 -14.96 6.55
CA ALA A 38 4.35 -14.50 6.92
C ALA A 38 4.37 -13.13 7.63
N LYS A 39 5.37 -12.90 8.50
CA LYS A 39 5.57 -11.62 9.19
C LYS A 39 5.91 -10.51 8.20
N ASN A 40 6.86 -10.75 7.30
CA ASN A 40 7.27 -9.75 6.30
C ASN A 40 6.09 -9.37 5.40
N LEU A 41 5.38 -10.35 4.84
CA LEU A 41 4.21 -10.08 3.99
C LEU A 41 3.09 -9.37 4.77
N THR A 42 2.84 -9.76 6.02
CA THR A 42 1.88 -9.07 6.90
C THR A 42 2.20 -7.60 7.05
N VAL A 43 3.45 -7.25 7.37
CA VAL A 43 3.86 -5.85 7.56
C VAL A 43 3.73 -5.07 6.26
N GLN A 44 4.16 -5.67 5.15
CA GLN A 44 4.17 -5.02 3.85
C GLN A 44 2.74 -4.73 3.37
N VAL A 45 1.86 -5.73 3.37
CA VAL A 45 0.45 -5.58 2.95
C VAL A 45 -0.31 -4.64 3.89
N ARG A 46 -0.08 -4.72 5.21
CA ARG A 46 -0.76 -3.84 6.17
C ARG A 46 -0.38 -2.37 5.96
N ASN A 47 0.88 -2.05 5.68
CA ASN A 47 1.28 -0.67 5.40
C ASN A 47 0.60 -0.12 4.13
N ILE A 48 0.58 -0.90 3.04
CA ILE A 48 -0.09 -0.52 1.79
C ILE A 48 -1.59 -0.29 2.05
N SER A 49 -2.24 -1.17 2.82
CA SER A 49 -3.67 -1.02 3.15
C SER A 49 -3.97 0.26 3.95
N GLN A 50 -3.08 0.67 4.84
CA GLN A 50 -3.23 1.89 5.62
C GLN A 50 -3.12 3.14 4.74
N VAL A 51 -2.15 3.15 3.81
CA VAL A 51 -2.01 4.26 2.85
C VAL A 51 -3.21 4.32 1.92
N ALA A 52 -3.68 3.18 1.39
CA ALA A 52 -4.87 3.12 0.56
C ALA A 52 -6.12 3.64 1.30
N ALA A 53 -6.30 3.28 2.58
CA ALA A 53 -7.38 3.80 3.41
C ALA A 53 -7.25 5.32 3.65
N ALA A 54 -6.04 5.83 3.86
CA ALA A 54 -5.82 7.28 4.02
C ALA A 54 -6.20 8.04 2.74
N VAL A 55 -5.77 7.55 1.58
CA VAL A 55 -6.10 8.11 0.26
C VAL A 55 -7.61 8.08 0.02
N ALA A 56 -8.28 6.98 0.36
CA ALA A 56 -9.74 6.88 0.26
C ALA A 56 -10.48 7.89 1.15
N ASN A 57 -9.87 8.31 2.27
CA ASN A 57 -10.37 9.35 3.15
C ASN A 57 -9.89 10.77 2.75
N GLY A 58 -9.23 10.91 1.59
CA GLY A 58 -8.77 12.20 1.05
C GLY A 58 -7.39 12.66 1.53
N ASP A 59 -6.67 11.87 2.34
CA ASP A 59 -5.30 12.18 2.74
C ASP A 59 -4.31 11.68 1.67
N LEU A 60 -3.99 12.56 0.72
CA LEU A 60 -3.04 12.30 -0.37
C LEU A 60 -1.58 12.58 0.03
N THR A 61 -1.32 12.90 1.30
CA THR A 61 0.05 13.16 1.79
C THR A 61 0.77 11.87 2.21
N ARG A 62 0.02 10.78 2.35
CA ARG A 62 0.54 9.48 2.79
C ARG A 62 1.16 8.70 1.64
N THR A 63 2.33 8.13 1.89
CA THR A 63 3.03 7.25 0.96
C THR A 63 3.42 5.95 1.64
N VAL A 64 3.58 4.90 0.84
CA VAL A 64 4.08 3.59 1.28
C VAL A 64 5.60 3.69 1.47
N THR A 65 6.07 3.44 2.69
CA THR A 65 7.49 3.61 3.10
C THR A 65 8.18 2.32 3.53
N ILE A 66 7.61 1.16 3.22
CA ILE A 66 8.15 -0.14 3.63
C ILE A 66 9.40 -0.51 2.82
N GLU A 67 10.34 -1.19 3.49
CA GLU A 67 11.38 -1.92 2.78
C GLU A 67 10.78 -3.20 2.17
N ALA A 68 10.61 -3.19 0.85
CA ALA A 68 10.12 -4.32 0.08
C ALA A 68 11.07 -4.60 -1.10
N ARG A 69 10.98 -5.81 -1.65
CA ARG A 69 11.73 -6.22 -2.85
C ARG A 69 10.80 -6.97 -3.80
N GLY A 70 11.20 -7.03 -5.07
CA GLY A 70 10.44 -7.74 -6.10
C GLY A 70 9.04 -7.17 -6.29
N GLU A 71 8.05 -8.06 -6.42
CA GLU A 71 6.65 -7.71 -6.71
C GLU A 71 6.04 -6.77 -5.68
N VAL A 72 6.38 -6.92 -4.39
CA VAL A 72 5.84 -6.05 -3.34
C VAL A 72 6.40 -4.63 -3.43
N ALA A 73 7.66 -4.47 -3.86
CA ALA A 73 8.24 -3.15 -4.11
C ALA A 73 7.58 -2.48 -5.32
N GLN A 74 7.35 -3.24 -6.39
CA GLN A 74 6.64 -2.74 -7.58
C GLN A 74 5.20 -2.31 -7.25
N LEU A 75 4.52 -3.08 -6.41
CA LEU A 75 3.18 -2.74 -5.91
C LEU A 75 3.21 -1.44 -5.10
N ALA A 76 4.15 -1.30 -4.16
CA ALA A 76 4.33 -0.08 -3.37
C ALA A 76 4.59 1.15 -4.25
N GLU A 77 5.45 1.01 -5.26
CA GLU A 77 5.76 2.11 -6.18
C GLU A 77 4.55 2.49 -7.05
N THR A 78 3.77 1.50 -7.48
CA THR A 78 2.53 1.73 -8.24
C THR A 78 1.51 2.50 -7.41
N PHE A 79 1.34 2.13 -6.13
CA PHE A 79 0.50 2.87 -5.20
C PHE A 79 1.02 4.30 -4.98
N ASN A 80 2.32 4.47 -4.74
CA ASN A 80 2.92 5.80 -4.56
C ASN A 80 2.75 6.68 -5.79
N THR A 81 2.86 6.11 -6.99
CA THR A 81 2.62 6.82 -8.25
C THR A 81 1.16 7.25 -8.36
N MET A 82 0.21 6.36 -8.05
CA MET A 82 -1.22 6.69 -8.03
C MET A 82 -1.51 7.84 -7.07
N VAL A 83 -0.95 7.83 -5.84
CA VAL A 83 -1.12 8.92 -4.87
C VAL A 83 -0.61 10.25 -5.43
N LYS A 84 0.58 10.26 -6.04
CA LYS A 84 1.15 11.47 -6.66
C LYS A 84 0.26 12.01 -7.76
N THR A 85 -0.25 11.15 -8.65
CA THR A 85 -1.16 11.56 -9.73
C THR A 85 -2.45 12.15 -9.19
N LEU A 86 -3.06 11.52 -8.19
CA LEU A 86 -4.27 12.02 -7.54
C LEU A 86 -4.01 13.38 -6.85
N SER A 87 -2.88 13.53 -6.16
CA SER A 87 -2.50 14.80 -5.52
C SER A 87 -2.36 15.91 -6.55
N SER A 88 -1.67 15.63 -7.66
CA SER A 88 -1.51 16.61 -8.74
C SER A 88 -2.85 16.98 -9.38
N PHE A 89 -3.75 16.02 -9.57
CA PHE A 89 -5.09 16.28 -10.06
C PHE A 89 -5.90 17.17 -9.10
N ALA A 90 -5.87 16.88 -7.79
CA ALA A 90 -6.55 17.68 -6.79
C ALA A 90 -6.05 19.14 -6.77
N ASP A 91 -4.73 19.33 -6.92
CA ASP A 91 -4.13 20.67 -7.01
C ASP A 91 -4.61 21.42 -8.26
N GLN A 92 -4.65 20.76 -9.41
CA GLN A 92 -5.12 21.37 -10.66
C GLN A 92 -6.60 21.73 -10.59
N VAL A 93 -7.45 20.84 -10.05
CA VAL A 93 -8.87 21.13 -9.88
C VAL A 93 -9.07 22.32 -8.94
N THR A 94 -8.32 22.38 -7.84
CA THR A 94 -8.39 23.51 -6.90
C THR A 94 -7.95 24.82 -7.56
N LYS A 95 -6.91 24.78 -8.40
CA LYS A 95 -6.43 25.94 -9.16
C LYS A 95 -7.49 26.42 -10.16
N VAL A 96 -8.02 25.54 -11.00
CA VAL A 96 -9.04 25.89 -12.00
C VAL A 96 -10.31 26.42 -11.33
N ALA A 97 -10.73 25.80 -10.22
CA ALA A 97 -11.88 26.27 -9.44
C ALA A 97 -11.68 27.71 -8.91
N ARG A 98 -10.46 28.06 -8.48
CA ARG A 98 -10.12 29.42 -8.07
C ARG A 98 -10.13 30.40 -9.26
N GLU A 99 -9.47 30.05 -10.37
CA GLU A 99 -9.40 30.91 -11.56
C GLU A 99 -10.78 31.22 -12.12
N VAL A 100 -11.65 30.20 -12.23
CA VAL A 100 -13.01 30.36 -12.75
C VAL A 100 -13.93 31.03 -11.74
N GLY A 101 -13.89 30.61 -10.47
CA GLY A 101 -14.86 31.02 -9.45
C GLY A 101 -14.53 32.32 -8.73
N THR A 102 -13.24 32.57 -8.45
CA THR A 102 -12.79 33.76 -7.70
C THR A 102 -12.24 34.82 -8.63
N ASP A 103 -11.40 34.44 -9.60
CA ASP A 103 -10.69 35.39 -10.47
C ASP A 103 -11.48 35.73 -11.74
N GLY A 104 -12.56 35.00 -12.03
CA GLY A 104 -13.45 35.22 -13.18
C GLY A 104 -12.83 34.88 -14.54
N ILE A 105 -11.71 34.14 -14.56
CA ILE A 105 -11.01 33.72 -15.76
C ILE A 105 -11.70 32.48 -16.33
N LEU A 106 -12.50 32.65 -17.38
CA LEU A 106 -13.18 31.55 -18.06
C LEU A 106 -12.23 30.86 -19.05
N GLY A 107 -12.26 29.53 -19.08
CA GLY A 107 -11.45 28.71 -19.99
C GLY A 107 -10.16 28.15 -19.41
N GLY A 108 -9.94 28.26 -18.09
CA GLY A 108 -8.82 27.60 -17.42
C GLY A 108 -8.85 26.08 -17.62
N GLN A 109 -7.73 25.50 -18.03
CA GLN A 109 -7.59 24.06 -18.24
C GLN A 109 -6.63 23.47 -17.21
N ALA A 110 -7.01 22.33 -16.64
CA ALA A 110 -6.13 21.54 -15.79
C ALA A 110 -5.10 20.82 -16.65
N HIS A 111 -3.82 20.90 -16.28
CA HIS A 111 -2.77 20.09 -16.88
C HIS A 111 -2.14 19.20 -15.82
N VAL A 112 -2.37 17.89 -15.91
CA VAL A 112 -1.84 16.91 -14.97
C VAL A 112 -0.76 16.10 -15.68
N PRO A 113 0.52 16.21 -15.27
CA PRO A 113 1.60 15.44 -15.86
C PRO A 113 1.33 13.93 -15.78
N GLY A 114 1.52 13.21 -16.89
CA GLY A 114 1.40 11.74 -16.93
C GLY A 114 -0.02 11.19 -17.04
N VAL A 115 -1.04 12.04 -17.23
CA VAL A 115 -2.40 11.64 -17.61
C VAL A 115 -2.61 12.00 -19.08
N ALA A 116 -2.97 11.01 -19.90
CA ALA A 116 -3.27 11.19 -21.33
C ALA A 116 -4.71 11.67 -21.54
#